data_AF-A0AAV5A690-F1
#
_entry.id   AF-A0AAV5A690-F1
#
_cell.length_a   1.000
_cell.length_b   1.000
_cell.length_c   1.000
_cell.angle_alpha   90.00
_cell.angle_beta   90.00
_cell.angle_gamma   90.00
#
_symmetry.space_group_name_H-M   'P 1'
#
loop_
_entity.id
_entity.type
_entity.pdbx_description
1 polymer ?
#
loop_
_entity_poly.entity_id
_entity_poly.type
_entity_poly.pdbx_seq_one_letter_code
_entity_poly.pdbx_strand_id
1 'polypeptide(L)'
;MSKPTGRTDIPLTENGREVITSHAAAVACEGKLIDPRNLAHVFVSPRKRAHDTFHLLFNHLSTPPPHTITEDVREWDYGDYEGIKTSEIHETRSNWEIFHDGCPGGESPEDISNRADGVITKVV
;
A
#
# COMPACT_ATOMS: atom_id res chain seq x y z
N MET A 1 16.34 -1.31 -10.62
CA MET A 1 16.23 -1.39 -9.14
C MET A 1 15.15 -0.44 -8.67
N SER A 2 14.31 -0.88 -7.73
CA SER A 2 13.23 -0.07 -7.17
C SER A 2 13.79 1.01 -6.23
N LYS A 3 13.08 2.13 -6.15
CA LYS A 3 13.33 3.22 -5.22
C LYS A 3 12.25 3.13 -4.13
N PRO A 4 12.61 2.83 -2.86
CA PRO A 4 11.67 2.77 -1.76
C PRO A 4 10.87 4.06 -1.67
N THR A 5 9.55 3.93 -1.55
CA THR A 5 8.63 5.07 -1.50
C THR A 5 7.62 4.80 -0.39
N GLY A 6 7.91 5.32 0.79
CA GLY A 6 7.08 5.17 1.98
C GLY A 6 6.18 6.39 2.12
N ARG A 7 6.71 7.39 2.82
CA ARG A 7 5.99 8.64 3.16
C ARG A 7 5.79 9.55 1.97
N THR A 8 6.65 9.48 0.96
CA THR A 8 6.53 10.32 -0.23
C THR A 8 5.21 10.04 -0.94
N ASP A 9 4.39 11.07 -1.10
CA ASP A 9 3.04 10.97 -1.65
C ASP A 9 3.04 11.11 -3.18
N ILE A 10 3.59 10.10 -3.86
CA ILE A 10 3.59 10.07 -5.33
C ILE A 10 2.23 9.62 -5.89
N PRO A 11 1.80 10.20 -7.03
CA PRO A 11 0.61 9.73 -7.74
C PRO A 11 0.89 8.41 -8.47
N LEU A 12 -0.18 7.75 -8.92
CA LEU A 12 -0.05 6.71 -9.94
C LEU A 12 0.53 7.27 -11.23
N THR A 13 1.30 6.47 -11.96
CA THR A 13 1.64 6.76 -13.35
C THR A 13 0.43 6.58 -14.25
N GLU A 14 0.46 7.14 -15.47
CA GLU A 14 -0.62 6.97 -16.43
C GLU A 14 -0.90 5.49 -16.72
N ASN A 15 0.15 4.71 -17.02
CA ASN A 15 0.04 3.27 -17.20
C ASN A 15 -0.55 2.57 -15.96
N GLY A 16 -0.20 3.01 -14.75
CA GLY A 16 -0.77 2.46 -13.51
C GLY A 16 -2.29 2.67 -13.44
N ARG A 17 -2.77 3.87 -13.80
CA ARG A 17 -4.20 4.18 -13.86
C ARG A 17 -4.93 3.36 -14.92
N GLU A 18 -4.34 3.22 -16.10
CA GLU A 18 -4.89 2.42 -17.21
C GLU A 18 -5.03 0.93 -16.83
N VAL A 19 -4.01 0.35 -16.21
CA VAL A 19 -4.03 -1.05 -15.76
C VAL A 19 -5.18 -1.30 -14.79
N ILE A 20 -5.37 -0.41 -13.80
CA ILE A 20 -6.44 -0.56 -12.81
C ILE A 20 -7.80 -0.42 -13.49
N THR A 21 -7.99 0.64 -14.28
CA THR A 21 -9.27 0.95 -14.91
C THR A 21 -9.71 -0.15 -15.89
N SER A 22 -8.77 -0.69 -16.68
CA SER A 22 -9.07 -1.74 -17.67
C SER A 22 -9.46 -3.08 -17.05
N HIS A 23 -9.02 -3.37 -15.82
CA HIS A 23 -9.30 -4.64 -15.13
C HIS A 23 -10.39 -4.51 -14.06
N ALA A 24 -10.83 -3.29 -13.73
CA ALA A 24 -11.68 -3.01 -12.57
C ALA A 24 -12.95 -3.88 -12.55
N ALA A 25 -13.79 -3.81 -13.59
CA ALA A 25 -15.03 -4.59 -13.66
C ALA A 25 -14.80 -6.10 -13.83
N ALA A 26 -13.65 -6.51 -14.36
CA ALA A 26 -13.31 -7.92 -14.54
C ALA A 26 -12.95 -8.59 -13.20
N VAL A 27 -12.35 -7.83 -12.28
CA VAL A 27 -11.86 -8.32 -10.98
C VAL A 27 -12.82 -8.00 -9.84
N ALA A 28 -13.38 -6.78 -9.81
CA ALA A 28 -14.08 -6.19 -8.68
C ALA A 28 -15.54 -5.82 -8.98
N CYS A 29 -16.35 -6.82 -9.35
CA CYS A 29 -17.76 -6.66 -9.69
C CYS A 29 -18.59 -7.84 -9.15
N GLU A 30 -19.92 -7.74 -9.23
CA GLU A 30 -20.84 -8.78 -8.80
C GLU A 30 -20.51 -10.15 -9.44
N GLY A 31 -20.33 -11.18 -8.61
CA GLY A 31 -19.98 -12.53 -9.04
C GLY A 31 -18.54 -12.70 -9.56
N LYS A 32 -17.65 -11.72 -9.35
CA LYS A 32 -16.21 -11.80 -9.69
C LYS A 32 -15.37 -12.19 -8.48
N LEU A 33 -14.04 -12.21 -8.69
CA LEU A 33 -13.07 -12.57 -7.65
C LEU A 33 -13.25 -11.72 -6.39
N ILE A 34 -13.43 -10.42 -6.57
CA ILE A 34 -13.79 -9.49 -5.50
C ILE A 34 -15.24 -9.08 -5.76
N ASP A 35 -16.19 -9.78 -5.14
CA ASP A 35 -17.61 -9.38 -5.17
C ASP A 35 -17.86 -8.31 -4.11
N PRO A 36 -18.19 -7.05 -4.49
CA PRO A 36 -18.39 -5.95 -3.54
C PRO A 36 -19.49 -6.21 -2.51
N ARG A 37 -20.45 -7.09 -2.79
CA ARG A 37 -21.53 -7.45 -1.86
C ARG A 37 -21.05 -8.26 -0.66
N ASN A 38 -19.90 -8.91 -0.82
CA ASN A 38 -19.28 -9.73 0.23
C ASN A 38 -18.18 -8.97 0.98
N LEU A 39 -17.88 -7.72 0.60
CA LEU A 39 -16.90 -6.90 1.29
C LEU A 39 -17.52 -6.24 2.52
N ALA A 40 -17.10 -6.69 3.70
CA ALA A 40 -17.50 -6.07 4.96
C ALA A 40 -16.88 -4.66 5.12
N HIS A 41 -15.57 -4.53 4.84
CA HIS A 41 -14.86 -3.26 4.98
C HIS A 41 -13.53 -3.28 4.22
N VAL A 42 -13.05 -2.10 3.79
CA VAL A 42 -11.74 -1.92 3.14
C VAL A 42 -10.92 -0.86 3.88
N PHE A 43 -9.70 -1.20 4.30
CA PHE A 43 -8.75 -0.23 4.85
C PHE A 43 -7.84 0.29 3.74
N VAL A 44 -7.76 1.61 3.61
CA VAL A 44 -7.04 2.28 2.51
C VAL A 44 -5.96 3.17 3.09
N SER A 45 -4.74 3.06 2.55
CA SER A 45 -3.66 3.97 2.93
C SER A 45 -3.96 5.40 2.47
N PRO A 46 -3.61 6.43 3.28
CA PRO A 46 -3.80 7.83 2.93
C PRO A 46 -2.88 8.32 1.80
N ARG A 47 -1.95 7.48 1.32
CA ARG A 47 -1.13 7.80 0.14
C ARG A 47 -2.02 7.84 -1.11
N LYS A 48 -1.86 8.86 -1.95
CA LYS A 48 -2.65 9.07 -3.19
C LYS A 48 -2.67 7.84 -4.08
N ARG A 49 -1.53 7.16 -4.24
CA ARG A 49 -1.45 5.93 -5.04
C ARG A 49 -2.40 4.83 -4.55
N ALA A 50 -2.60 4.67 -3.25
CA ALA A 50 -3.54 3.68 -2.69
C ALA A 50 -4.98 4.16 -2.79
N HIS A 51 -5.22 5.43 -2.44
CA HIS A 51 -6.53 6.07 -2.54
C HIS A 51 -7.07 6.05 -3.98
N ASP A 52 -6.27 6.49 -4.96
CA ASP A 52 -6.62 6.46 -6.38
C ASP A 52 -6.87 5.04 -6.88
N THR A 53 -6.08 4.06 -6.43
CA THR A 53 -6.30 2.65 -6.80
C THR A 53 -7.66 2.16 -6.32
N PHE A 54 -8.03 2.43 -5.06
CA PHE A 54 -9.34 2.07 -4.52
C PHE A 54 -10.47 2.69 -5.33
N HIS A 55 -10.40 4.00 -5.61
CA HIS A 55 -11.45 4.69 -6.36
C HIS A 55 -11.54 4.23 -7.80
N LEU A 56 -10.41 4.03 -8.50
CA LEU A 56 -10.42 3.51 -9.86
C LEU A 56 -10.97 2.07 -9.93
N LEU A 57 -10.71 1.26 -8.90
CA LEU A 57 -11.22 -0.12 -8.85
C LEU A 57 -12.74 -0.16 -8.70
N PHE A 58 -13.35 0.78 -7.98
CA PHE A 58 -14.78 0.74 -7.63
C PHE A 58 -15.63 1.87 -8.25
N ASN A 59 -15.08 2.78 -9.04
CA ASN A 59 -15.83 3.91 -9.63
C ASN A 59 -16.97 3.50 -10.59
N HIS A 60 -16.93 2.26 -11.09
CA HIS A 60 -17.95 1.70 -11.96
C HIS A 60 -19.18 1.19 -11.19
N LEU A 61 -19.12 1.17 -9.85
CA LEU A 61 -20.23 0.83 -8.97
C LEU A 61 -20.99 2.09 -8.56
N SER A 62 -22.28 1.94 -8.27
CA SER A 62 -23.12 3.03 -7.76
C SER A 62 -22.74 3.48 -6.35
N THR A 63 -22.16 2.58 -5.56
CA THR A 63 -21.70 2.87 -4.19
C THR A 63 -20.40 2.10 -3.95
N PRO A 64 -19.32 2.77 -3.50
CA PRO A 64 -18.09 2.08 -3.17
C PRO A 64 -18.30 1.22 -1.91
N PRO A 65 -17.50 0.15 -1.72
CA PRO A 65 -17.57 -0.65 -0.51
C PRO A 65 -17.28 0.20 0.74
N PRO A 66 -17.79 -0.18 1.92
CA PRO A 66 -17.44 0.48 3.18
C PRO A 66 -15.92 0.53 3.35
N HIS A 67 -15.38 1.70 3.70
CA HIS A 67 -13.94 1.86 3.79
C HIS A 67 -13.51 2.90 4.83
N THR A 68 -12.25 2.80 5.24
CA THR A 68 -11.59 3.76 6.15
C THR A 68 -10.20 4.08 5.63
N ILE A 69 -9.90 5.37 5.55
CA ILE A 69 -8.55 5.85 5.28
C ILE A 69 -7.78 5.87 6.60
N THR A 70 -6.64 5.17 6.68
CA THR A 70 -5.86 5.09 7.93
C THR A 70 -4.36 4.95 7.68
N GLU A 71 -3.55 5.62 8.51
CA GLU A 71 -2.09 5.47 8.53
C GLU A 71 -1.64 4.08 9.01
N ASP A 72 -2.54 3.25 9.53
CA ASP A 72 -2.20 1.91 10.00
C ASP A 72 -1.77 0.99 8.84
N VAL A 73 -2.30 1.20 7.64
CA VAL A 73 -1.98 0.43 6.43
C VAL A 73 -1.02 1.16 5.49
N ARG A 74 -0.29 2.17 6.00
CA ARG A 74 0.77 2.84 5.23
C ARG A 74 1.95 1.90 4.97
N GLU A 75 2.72 2.21 3.93
CA GLU A 75 3.99 1.54 3.63
C GLU A 75 4.99 1.68 4.80
N TRP A 76 6.00 0.82 4.86
CA TRP A 76 7.14 0.97 5.77
C TRP A 76 7.70 2.41 5.75
N ASP A 77 7.93 2.99 6.92
CA ASP A 77 8.67 4.25 7.01
C ASP A 77 10.16 4.01 6.75
N TYR A 78 10.60 4.31 5.54
CA TYR A 78 12.00 4.10 5.14
C TYR A 78 12.98 5.09 5.76
N GLY A 79 12.54 6.09 6.53
CA GLY A 79 13.46 6.99 7.24
C GLY A 79 14.48 7.65 6.31
N ASP A 80 15.76 7.49 6.62
CA ASP A 80 16.90 7.99 5.86
C ASP A 80 17.06 7.30 4.48
N TYR A 81 16.39 6.17 4.27
CA TYR A 81 16.37 5.42 3.01
C TYR A 81 15.22 5.79 2.09
N GLU A 82 14.34 6.71 2.50
CA GLU A 82 13.23 7.19 1.66
C GLU A 82 13.79 7.74 0.33
N GLY A 83 13.42 7.08 -0.77
CA GLY A 83 13.82 7.49 -2.10
C GLY A 83 15.29 7.18 -2.49
N ILE A 84 16.04 6.43 -1.69
CA ILE A 84 17.39 5.97 -2.03
C ILE A 84 17.30 4.57 -2.63
N LYS A 85 17.92 4.31 -3.79
CA LYS A 85 17.78 2.98 -4.42
C LYS A 85 18.39 1.93 -3.51
N THR A 86 17.78 0.74 -3.46
CA THR A 86 18.33 -0.39 -2.69
C THR A 86 19.80 -0.68 -3.03
N SER A 87 20.20 -0.55 -4.30
CA SER A 87 21.61 -0.68 -4.71
C SER A 87 22.55 0.32 -4.04
N GLU A 88 22.11 1.58 -3.91
CA GLU A 88 22.87 2.66 -3.28
C GLU A 88 22.97 2.43 -1.76
N ILE A 89 21.93 1.85 -1.14
CA ILE A 89 21.98 1.43 0.27
C ILE A 89 23.06 0.34 0.46
N HIS A 90 23.08 -0.68 -0.41
CA HIS A 90 24.05 -1.77 -0.33
C HIS A 90 25.50 -1.33 -0.60
N GLU A 91 25.75 -0.20 -1.27
CA GLU A 91 27.10 0.37 -1.39
C GLU A 91 27.69 0.75 -0.03
N THR A 92 26.84 1.13 0.93
CA THR A 92 27.25 1.50 2.30
C THR A 92 27.00 0.40 3.33
N ARG A 93 25.99 -0.46 3.10
CA ARG A 93 25.62 -1.57 3.98
C ARG A 93 25.32 -2.82 3.14
N SER A 94 26.35 -3.53 2.72
CA SER A 94 26.23 -4.66 1.78
C SER A 94 25.27 -5.77 2.26
N ASN A 95 25.20 -6.02 3.57
CA ASN A 95 24.39 -7.09 4.15
C ASN A 95 23.05 -6.60 4.70
N TRP A 96 22.63 -5.37 4.37
CA TRP A 96 21.38 -4.81 4.88
C TRP A 96 20.17 -5.58 4.34
N GLU A 97 19.29 -5.98 5.24
CA GLU A 97 18.03 -6.66 4.94
C GLU A 97 16.90 -5.96 5.69
N ILE A 98 15.93 -5.37 4.99
CA ILE A 98 14.89 -4.54 5.61
C ILE A 98 14.11 -5.27 6.71
N PHE A 99 13.80 -6.56 6.52
CA PHE A 99 13.03 -7.35 7.47
C PHE A 99 13.81 -7.70 8.75
N HIS A 100 15.15 -7.61 8.72
CA HIS A 100 16.00 -7.84 9.87
C HIS A 100 16.46 -6.52 10.52
N ASP A 101 16.89 -5.57 9.70
CA ASP A 101 17.59 -4.37 10.15
C ASP A 101 16.69 -3.12 10.23
N GLY A 102 15.54 -3.13 9.57
CA GLY A 102 14.69 -1.94 9.43
C GLY A 102 15.39 -0.80 8.69
N CYS A 103 14.91 0.42 8.93
CA CYS A 103 15.45 1.63 8.31
C CYS A 103 15.88 2.67 9.37
N PRO A 104 17.12 3.19 9.33
CA PRO A 104 17.53 4.29 10.19
C PRO A 104 16.62 5.51 10.04
N GLY A 105 16.25 6.14 11.15
CA GLY A 105 15.32 7.29 11.14
C GLY A 105 13.89 6.95 10.70
N GLY A 106 13.57 5.66 10.54
CA GLY A 106 12.29 5.13 10.11
C GLY A 106 11.78 4.03 11.06
N GLU A 107 11.00 3.10 10.51
CA GLU A 107 10.44 1.97 11.28
C GLU A 107 11.45 0.81 11.39
N SER A 108 11.48 0.18 12.56
CA SER A 108 12.07 -1.15 12.76
C SER A 108 11.09 -2.25 12.31
N PRO A 109 11.56 -3.51 12.14
CA PRO A 109 10.66 -4.63 11.88
C PRO A 109 9.60 -4.82 12.97
N GLU A 110 9.95 -4.55 14.23
CA GLU A 110 9.01 -4.62 15.35
C GLU A 110 7.90 -3.56 15.26
N ASP A 111 8.25 -2.33 14.86
CA ASP A 111 7.26 -1.24 14.72
C ASP A 111 6.21 -1.57 13.66
N ILE A 112 6.64 -2.01 12.48
CA ILE A 112 5.72 -2.36 11.40
C ILE A 112 4.92 -3.63 11.72
N SER A 113 5.53 -4.62 12.40
CA SER A 113 4.82 -5.81 12.88
C SER A 113 3.72 -5.45 13.86
N ASN A 114 4.02 -4.64 14.88
CA ASN A 114 3.03 -4.19 15.86
C ASN A 114 1.87 -3.42 15.20
N ARG A 115 2.19 -2.59 14.19
CA ARG A 115 1.18 -1.86 13.42
C ARG A 115 0.32 -2.80 12.57
N ALA A 116 0.93 -3.78 11.90
CA ALA A 116 0.20 -4.79 11.13
C ALA A 116 -0.72 -5.62 12.03
N ASP A 117 -0.25 -6.05 13.21
CA ASP A 117 -1.05 -6.76 14.21
C ASP A 117 -2.24 -5.92 14.70
N GLY A 118 -2.03 -4.62 14.85
CA GLY A 118 -3.10 -3.66 15.15
C GLY A 118 -4.18 -3.59 14.07
N VAL A 119 -3.83 -3.77 12.79
CA VAL A 119 -4.81 -3.87 11.70
C VAL A 119 -5.49 -5.24 11.71
N ILE A 120 -4.75 -6.33 11.92
CA ILE A 120 -5.29 -7.69 11.99
C ILE A 120 -6.38 -7.78 13.06
N THR A 121 -6.14 -7.19 14.24
CA THR A 121 -7.11 -7.14 15.35
C THR A 121 -8.43 -6.45 14.97
N LYS A 122 -8.45 -5.60 13.93
CA LYS A 122 -9.67 -4.90 13.47
C LYS A 122 -10.47 -5.72 12.45
N VAL A 123 -9.89 -6.78 11.89
CA VAL A 123 -10.50 -7.59 10.80
C VAL A 123 -10.80 -9.04 11.21
N VAL A 124 -10.41 -9.45 12.41
CA VAL A 124 -10.75 -10.74 13.04
C VAL A 124 -12.00 -10.61 13.89
#